data_AF-A0A1J3HK53-F1
#
_entry.id   AF-A0A1J3HK53-F1
#
_cell.length_a   1.000
_cell.length_b   1.000
_cell.length_c   1.000
_cell.angle_alpha   90.00
_cell.angle_beta   90.00
_cell.angle_gamma   90.00
#
_symmetry.space_group_name_H-M   'P 1'
#
loop_
_entity.id
_entity.type
_entity.pdbx_description
1 polymer ?
#
loop_
_entity_poly.entity_id
_entity_poly.type
_entity_poly.pdbx_seq_one_letter_code
_entity_poly.pdbx_strand_id
1 'polypeptide(L)'
;QSKRYEQEIFDFGSSSSMFLPMTTVAIVNLVALVWGLYDLFVWREGLVLELMLASFAVVNCLPIYEAILLRKDDGKLPKNVCFLAGILTFVLIVSGYFVFK
;
A
#
# COMPACT_ATOMS: atom_id res chain seq x y z
N GLN A 1 18.93 -7.15 12.95
CA GLN A 1 18.42 -8.05 11.90
C GLN A 1 17.98 -9.39 12.51
N SER A 2 18.85 -10.29 13.01
CA SER A 2 18.41 -11.60 13.56
C SER A 2 17.32 -11.50 14.64
N LYS A 3 17.43 -10.60 15.62
CA LYS A 3 16.40 -10.47 16.68
C LYS A 3 14.99 -10.09 16.18
N ARG A 4 14.88 -9.38 15.05
CA ARG A 4 13.58 -8.99 14.46
C ARG A 4 13.03 -10.07 13.53
N TYR A 5 13.92 -10.76 12.82
CA TYR A 5 13.57 -11.91 12.01
C TYR A 5 12.96 -13.04 12.86
N GLU A 6 13.55 -13.34 14.03
CA GLU A 6 13.01 -14.30 15.01
C GLU A 6 11.64 -13.89 15.59
N GLN A 7 11.26 -12.62 15.44
CA GLN A 7 9.96 -12.09 15.87
C GLN A 7 8.97 -11.98 14.69
N GLU A 8 9.33 -12.50 13.51
CA GLU A 8 8.56 -12.38 12.26
C GLU A 8 8.28 -10.92 11.86
N ILE A 9 9.11 -10.00 12.36
CA ILE A 9 8.99 -8.57 12.14
C ILE A 9 9.87 -8.17 10.96
N PHE A 10 9.23 -7.70 9.89
CA PHE A 10 9.94 -7.17 8.73
C PHE A 10 10.73 -5.89 9.08
N ASP A 11 11.99 -5.81 8.66
CA ASP A 11 12.88 -4.68 8.94
C ASP A 11 13.08 -3.85 7.67
N PHE A 12 12.58 -2.61 7.68
CA PHE A 12 12.64 -1.68 6.55
C PHE A 12 13.79 -0.66 6.66
N GLY A 13 14.67 -0.81 7.65
CA GLY A 13 15.63 0.22 8.12
C GLY A 13 16.82 0.55 7.21
N SER A 14 16.92 -0.02 6.00
CA SER A 14 17.91 0.40 5.00
C SER A 14 17.17 0.85 3.74
N SER A 15 17.42 2.07 3.28
CA SER A 15 16.77 2.70 2.13
C SER A 15 17.01 1.95 0.81
N SER A 16 16.41 0.77 0.66
CA SER A 16 16.45 0.00 -0.58
C SER A 16 15.48 0.62 -1.57
N SER A 17 15.94 0.78 -2.81
CA SER A 17 15.12 1.25 -3.93
C SER A 17 13.87 0.38 -4.16
N MET A 18 13.84 -0.86 -3.64
CA MET A 18 12.70 -1.77 -3.76
C MET A 18 11.52 -1.41 -2.85
N PHE A 19 11.74 -0.65 -1.77
CA PHE A 19 10.65 -0.27 -0.87
C PHE A 19 9.71 0.76 -1.49
N LEU A 20 10.19 1.60 -2.40
CA LEU A 20 9.38 2.60 -3.09
C LEU A 20 8.26 1.97 -3.94
N PRO A 21 8.54 1.07 -4.91
CA PRO A 21 7.48 0.45 -5.71
C PRO A 21 6.56 -0.43 -4.85
N MET A 22 7.07 -1.20 -3.88
CA MET A 22 6.22 -1.98 -2.98
C MET A 22 5.24 -1.10 -2.20
N THR A 23 5.73 0.00 -1.61
CA THR A 23 4.90 0.92 -0.84
C THR A 23 3.85 1.58 -1.74
N THR A 24 4.22 1.93 -2.97
CA THR A 24 3.29 2.51 -3.95
C THR A 24 2.18 1.53 -4.31
N VAL A 25 2.52 0.27 -4.63
CA VAL A 25 1.55 -0.79 -4.95
C VAL A 25 0.63 -1.08 -3.76
N ALA A 26 1.16 -1.10 -2.53
CA ALA A 26 0.36 -1.26 -1.32
C ALA A 26 -0.69 -0.13 -1.21
N ILE A 27 -0.26 1.14 -1.29
CA ILE A 27 -1.17 2.28 -1.19
C ILE A 27 -2.22 2.26 -2.30
N VAL A 28 -1.84 1.97 -3.55
CA VAL A 28 -2.79 1.88 -4.68
C VAL A 28 -3.84 0.79 -4.44
N ASN A 29 -3.44 -0.40 -4.00
CA ASN A 29 -4.39 -1.48 -3.71
C ASN A 29 -5.33 -1.13 -2.55
N LEU A 30 -4.85 -0.41 -1.53
CA LEU A 30 -5.68 0.07 -0.42
C LEU A 30 -6.72 1.08 -0.90
N VAL A 31 -6.32 2.03 -1.75
CA VAL A 31 -7.26 3.02 -2.34
C VAL A 31 -8.29 2.31 -3.23
N ALA A 32 -7.85 1.37 -4.08
CA ALA A 32 -8.72 0.59 -4.94
C ALA A 32 -9.75 -0.23 -4.14
N LEU A 33 -9.34 -0.83 -3.02
CA LEU A 33 -10.24 -1.55 -2.13
C LEU A 33 -11.30 -0.64 -1.48
N VAL A 34 -10.90 0.54 -1.00
CA VAL A 34 -11.84 1.51 -0.41
C VAL A 34 -12.84 2.00 -1.46
N TRP A 35 -12.36 2.32 -2.66
CA TRP A 35 -13.21 2.75 -3.76
C TRP A 35 -14.16 1.64 -4.23
N GLY A 36 -13.65 0.43 -4.43
CA GLY A 36 -14.46 -0.72 -4.83
C GLY A 36 -15.51 -1.11 -3.79
N LEU A 37 -15.21 -0.96 -2.49
CA LEU A 37 -16.20 -1.13 -1.42
C LEU A 37 -17.28 -0.05 -1.50
N TYR A 38 -16.90 1.21 -1.71
CA TYR A 38 -17.84 2.31 -1.88
C TYR A 38 -18.80 2.05 -3.05
N ASP A 39 -18.28 1.68 -4.22
CA ASP A 39 -19.10 1.37 -5.39
C ASP A 39 -20.01 0.15 -5.18
N LEU A 40 -19.51 -0.89 -4.49
CA LEU A 40 -20.32 -2.06 -4.13
C LEU A 40 -21.52 -1.69 -3.25
N PHE A 41 -21.35 -0.76 -2.30
CA PHE A 41 -22.44 -0.32 -1.43
C PHE A 41 -23.41 0.67 -2.11
N VAL A 42 -22.90 1.54 -3.00
CA VAL A 42 -23.70 2.60 -3.62
C VAL A 42 -24.42 2.12 -4.88
N TRP A 43 -23.68 1.53 -5.81
CA TRP A 43 -24.18 1.19 -7.15
C TRP A 43 -24.55 -0.29 -7.27
N ARG A 44 -24.13 -1.14 -6.31
CA ARG A 44 -24.34 -2.60 -6.31
C ARG A 44 -23.79 -3.31 -7.55
N GLU A 45 -22.99 -2.61 -8.34
CA GLU A 45 -22.17 -3.13 -9.43
C GLU A 45 -20.80 -3.43 -8.83
N GLY A 46 -20.57 -4.69 -8.47
CA GLY A 46 -19.36 -5.13 -7.80
C GLY A 46 -18.44 -5.88 -8.75
N LEU A 47 -17.25 -5.34 -9.01
CA LEU A 47 -16.14 -6.11 -9.58
C LEU A 47 -15.57 -7.03 -8.49
N VAL A 48 -16.30 -8.12 -8.19
CA VAL A 48 -16.03 -9.04 -7.06
C VAL A 48 -14.61 -9.59 -7.10
N LEU A 49 -14.11 -9.94 -8.29
CA LEU A 49 -12.75 -10.46 -8.47
C LEU A 49 -11.69 -9.40 -8.16
N GLU A 50 -11.91 -8.16 -8.59
CA GLU A 50 -10.99 -7.05 -8.32
C GLU A 50 -10.96 -6.72 -6.83
N LEU A 51 -12.13 -6.70 -6.18
CA LEU A 51 -12.24 -6.51 -4.74
C LEU A 51 -11.54 -7.63 -3.97
N MET A 52 -11.68 -8.88 -4.41
CA MET A 52 -11.01 -10.04 -3.81
C MET A 52 -9.48 -9.92 -3.96
N LEU A 53 -8.99 -9.57 -5.15
CA LEU A 53 -7.56 -9.38 -5.43
C LEU A 53 -6.97 -8.22 -4.63
N ALA A 54 -7.65 -7.07 -4.60
CA ALA A 54 -7.23 -5.93 -3.80
C ALA A 54 -7.22 -6.27 -2.31
N SER A 55 -8.22 -7.00 -1.82
CA SER A 55 -8.28 -7.47 -0.43
C SER A 55 -7.10 -8.38 -0.11
N PHE A 56 -6.81 -9.34 -0.98
CA PHE A 56 -5.66 -10.23 -0.83
C PHE A 56 -4.34 -9.45 -0.81
N ALA A 57 -4.15 -8.51 -1.72
CA ALA A 57 -2.96 -7.66 -1.77
C ALA A 57 -2.81 -6.81 -0.48
N VAL A 58 -3.89 -6.21 0.00
CA VAL A 58 -3.92 -5.42 1.24
C VAL A 58 -3.54 -6.27 2.46
N VAL A 59 -4.07 -7.49 2.58
CA VAL A 59 -3.71 -8.39 3.69
C VAL A 59 -2.23 -8.76 3.65
N ASN A 60 -1.65 -9.00 2.47
CA ASN A 60 -0.22 -9.28 2.33
C ASN A 60 0.65 -8.04 2.61
N CYS A 61 0.12 -6.83 2.42
CA CYS A 61 0.81 -5.56 2.67
C CYS A 61 0.64 -5.02 4.11
N LEU A 62 0.01 -5.77 5.01
CA LEU A 62 -0.12 -5.41 6.44
C LEU A 62 1.19 -4.94 7.10
N PRO A 63 2.33 -5.66 6.99
CA PRO A 63 3.59 -5.22 7.61
C PRO A 63 4.09 -3.87 7.03
N ILE A 64 3.73 -3.54 5.80
CA ILE A 64 4.06 -2.25 5.17
C ILE A 64 3.21 -1.14 5.81
N TYR A 65 1.90 -1.34 5.97
CA TYR A 65 1.03 -0.35 6.61
C TYR A 65 1.40 -0.13 8.08
N GLU A 66 1.73 -1.19 8.80
CA GLU A 66 2.24 -1.09 10.17
C GLU A 66 3.53 -0.27 10.24
N ALA A 67 4.46 -0.49 9.29
CA ALA A 67 5.72 0.24 9.21
C ALA A 67 5.57 1.72 8.85
N ILE A 68 4.46 2.12 8.20
CA ILE A 68 4.13 3.51 7.87
C ILE A 68 3.45 4.22 9.05
N LEU A 69 2.44 3.59 9.65
CA LEU A 69 1.50 4.26 10.58
C LEU A 69 1.74 3.97 12.06
N LEU A 70 2.10 2.72 12.41
CA LEU A 70 2.10 2.25 13.80
C LEU A 70 3.50 2.21 14.41
N ARG A 71 4.54 1.99 13.60
CA ARG A 71 5.92 1.84 14.09
C ARG A 71 6.63 3.18 14.30
N LYS A 72 7.28 3.30 15.46
CA LYS A 72 8.16 4.44 15.83
C LYS A 72 9.64 4.06 15.91
N ASP A 73 9.96 2.78 15.84
CA ASP A 73 11.31 2.24 15.99
C ASP A 73 12.15 2.35 14.71
N ASP A 74 13.42 1.94 14.79
CA ASP A 74 14.38 2.04 13.67
C ASP A 74 14.10 1.02 12.54
N GLY A 75 13.10 0.16 12.69
CA GLY A 75 12.65 -0.77 11.65
C GLY A 75 11.54 -0.21 10.77
N LYS A 76 11.12 1.04 10.99
CA LYS A 76 10.09 1.73 10.20
C LYS A 76 10.57 2.04 8.79
N LEU A 77 9.60 2.25 7.92
CA LEU A 77 9.87 2.64 6.55
C LEU A 77 10.44 4.08 6.52
N PRO A 78 11.49 4.36 5.72
CA PRO A 78 12.05 5.71 5.66
C PRO A 78 11.00 6.73 5.23
N LYS A 79 10.84 7.83 5.99
CA LYS A 79 9.80 8.84 5.72
C LYS A 79 9.84 9.40 4.30
N ASN A 80 11.05 9.53 3.73
CA ASN A 80 11.25 9.99 2.36
C ASN A 80 10.60 9.04 1.34
N VAL A 81 10.68 7.73 1.59
CA VAL A 81 10.07 6.71 0.72
C VAL A 81 8.56 6.75 0.83
N CYS A 82 8.00 6.90 2.03
CA CYS A 82 6.55 7.06 2.22
C CYS A 82 6.03 8.30 1.48
N PHE A 83 6.74 9.42 1.58
CA PHE A 83 6.36 10.67 0.90
C PHE A 83 6.42 10.53 -0.62
N LEU A 84 7.49 9.97 -1.16
CA LEU A 84 7.64 9.70 -2.59
C LEU A 84 6.58 8.71 -3.10
N ALA A 85 6.29 7.64 -2.35
CA ALA A 85 5.25 6.68 -2.69
C ALA A 85 3.87 7.35 -2.73
N GLY A 86 3.57 8.24 -1.77
CA GLY A 86 2.33 9.01 -1.77
C GLY A 86 2.19 9.91 -3.01
N ILE A 87 3.25 10.64 -3.37
CA ILE A 87 3.26 11.46 -4.60
C ILE A 87 3.06 10.57 -5.83
N LEU A 88 3.80 9.45 -5.91
CA LEU A 88 3.72 8.55 -7.06
C LEU A 88 2.33 7.95 -7.21
N THR A 89 1.71 7.50 -6.11
CA THR A 89 0.32 7.03 -6.11
C THR A 89 -0.64 8.12 -6.59
N PHE A 90 -0.50 9.35 -6.10
CA PHE A 90 -1.34 10.46 -6.53
C PHE A 90 -1.21 10.72 -8.05
N VAL A 91 0.02 10.75 -8.56
CA VAL A 91 0.30 10.90 -9.99
C VAL A 91 -0.32 9.77 -10.79
N LEU A 92 -0.21 8.52 -10.34
CA LEU A 92 -0.79 7.35 -11.02
C LEU A 92 -2.33 7.44 -11.10
N ILE A 93 -2.98 7.82 -9.99
CA ILE A 93 -4.45 7.97 -9.95
C ILE A 93 -4.90 9.11 -10.87
N VAL A 94 -4.26 10.28 -10.80
CA VAL A 94 -4.63 11.43 -11.65
C VAL A 94 -4.38 11.15 -13.12
N SER A 95 -3.25 10.52 -13.44
CA SER A 95 -2.92 10.10 -14.81
C SER A 95 -3.96 9.11 -15.34
N GLY A 96 -4.29 8.07 -14.57
CA GLY A 96 -5.34 7.11 -14.92
C GLY A 96 -6.68 7.81 -15.14
N TYR A 97 -7.08 8.70 -14.24
CA TYR A 97 -8.31 9.47 -14.39
C TYR A 97 -8.32 10.32 -15.67
N PHE A 98 -7.21 10.95 -16.04
CA PHE A 98 -7.12 11.74 -17.26
C PHE A 98 -7.16 10.88 -18.54
N VAL A 99 -6.54 9.70 -18.52
CA VAL A 99 -6.47 8.78 -19.66
C VAL A 99 -7.79 8.07 -19.92
N PHE A 100 -8.51 7.67 -18.86
CA PHE A 100 -9.80 6.96 -18.95
C PHE A 100 -11.01 7.90 -18.98
N LYS A 101 -10.78 9.21 -18.96
CA LYS A 101 -11.79 10.24 -19.20
C LYS A 101 -12.00 10.47 -20.70
#